data_AF-A0A166FZ33-F1
#
_entry.id   AF-A0A166FZ33-F1
#
_cell.length_a   1.000
_cell.length_b   1.000
_cell.length_c   1.000
_cell.angle_alpha   90.00
_cell.angle_beta   90.00
_cell.angle_gamma   90.00
#
_symmetry.space_group_name_H-M   'P 1'
#
loop_
_entity.id
_entity.type
_entity.pdbx_description
1 polymer ?
#
loop_
_entity_poly.entity_id
_entity_poly.type
_entity_poly.pdbx_seq_one_letter_code
_entity_poly.pdbx_strand_id
1 'polypeptide(L)'
;MPHFFSPNHVHLVTACYPPSSALVSSGPQYSPNSQELSKLTYYASNRPGKINKIGSELEKRIKIESRKAEVGNTRSKASLLIGLAIFQALTNECRRDVSLLSPSLIASLSTTLAALPSDLEVTARTANVFAAWATYTDGSLIGVDSEVTENYLSILRAFAALGSAETKDKDHEFRNRSRIIGLSALASAVNSEALYHASSHFKIQVSIILRPLLVTLMYADVTVLEQQSTTVKDKIKSTYLAEFRTRPAMERRAASIHVHVDGETGPAITDVISGCLRTLSSLLQHANGWQLGQIIRALADNLDELKGWERLDQCRWLAGKICEWTQYQYRYAVPTRLVEHLLESQDATSTTALQSSLAAMATTIFTSQL
;
A
#
# COMPACT_ATOMS: atom_id res chain seq x y z
N MET A 1 -43.72 -8.90 1.97
CA MET A 1 -43.89 -9.92 3.03
C MET A 1 -43.05 -9.50 4.22
N PRO A 2 -43.55 -9.59 5.46
CA PRO A 2 -42.88 -8.98 6.61
C PRO A 2 -41.69 -9.83 7.06
N HIS A 3 -40.51 -9.21 7.11
CA HIS A 3 -39.24 -9.82 7.52
C HIS A 3 -39.18 -10.02 9.04
N PHE A 4 -39.78 -11.09 9.58
CA PHE A 4 -39.76 -11.36 11.03
C PHE A 4 -38.53 -12.14 11.55
N PHE A 5 -37.61 -12.60 10.69
CA PHE A 5 -36.48 -13.45 11.11
C PHE A 5 -35.08 -12.95 10.68
N SER A 6 -34.94 -11.74 10.13
CA SER A 6 -33.60 -11.23 9.78
C SER A 6 -32.91 -10.63 11.01
N PRO A 7 -31.68 -11.07 11.36
CA PRO A 7 -30.93 -10.46 12.44
C PRO A 7 -30.72 -8.95 12.21
N ASN A 8 -30.79 -8.14 13.28
CA ASN A 8 -30.70 -6.67 13.17
C ASN A 8 -29.47 -6.16 12.38
N HIS A 9 -28.31 -6.79 12.54
CA HIS A 9 -27.09 -6.39 11.82
C HIS A 9 -27.23 -6.56 10.30
N VAL A 10 -27.96 -7.58 9.84
CA VAL A 10 -28.23 -7.82 8.41
C VAL A 10 -29.14 -6.72 7.86
N HIS A 11 -30.16 -6.34 8.63
CA HIS A 11 -31.05 -5.24 8.25
C HIS A 11 -30.29 -3.91 8.15
N LEU A 12 -29.46 -3.57 9.15
CA LEU A 12 -28.67 -2.33 9.15
C LEU A 12 -27.70 -2.26 7.98
N VAL A 13 -27.01 -3.36 7.66
CA VAL A 13 -26.12 -3.43 6.49
C VAL A 13 -26.91 -3.25 5.20
N THR A 14 -28.03 -3.95 5.05
CA THR A 14 -28.86 -3.88 3.83
C THR A 14 -29.45 -2.48 3.62
N ALA A 15 -29.89 -1.82 4.68
CA ALA A 15 -30.48 -0.48 4.64
C ALA A 15 -29.52 0.60 4.14
N CYS A 16 -28.20 0.37 4.24
CA CYS A 16 -27.19 1.29 3.72
C CYS A 16 -27.15 1.34 2.18
N TYR A 17 -27.71 0.34 1.49
CA TYR A 17 -27.68 0.29 0.04
C TYR A 17 -28.91 0.99 -0.57
N PRO A 18 -28.73 1.87 -1.57
CA PRO A 18 -29.82 2.41 -2.36
C PRO A 18 -30.64 1.30 -3.05
N PRO A 19 -31.90 1.57 -3.41
CA PRO A 19 -32.71 0.65 -4.20
C PRO A 19 -32.04 0.26 -5.52
N SER A 20 -32.28 -0.96 -6.00
CA SER A 20 -31.64 -1.52 -7.20
C SER A 20 -31.78 -0.65 -8.46
N SER A 21 -32.84 0.15 -8.56
CA SER A 21 -33.08 1.10 -9.65
C SER A 21 -32.17 2.33 -9.60
N ALA A 22 -31.71 2.73 -8.42
CA ALA A 22 -30.88 3.91 -8.20
C ALA A 22 -29.37 3.61 -8.11
N LEU A 23 -28.97 2.33 -8.05
CA LEU A 23 -27.56 1.94 -7.88
C LEU A 23 -26.66 2.47 -8.99
N VAL A 24 -27.07 2.35 -10.25
CA VAL A 24 -26.24 2.78 -11.40
C VAL A 24 -26.17 4.31 -11.48
N SER A 25 -27.23 5.01 -11.09
CA SER A 25 -27.28 6.47 -11.02
C SER A 25 -26.64 7.05 -9.74
N SER A 26 -26.11 6.20 -8.84
CA SER A 26 -25.41 6.66 -7.64
C SER A 26 -23.97 7.10 -7.92
N GLY A 27 -23.47 6.87 -9.14
CA GLY A 27 -22.19 7.41 -9.59
C GLY A 27 -22.23 8.94 -9.75
N PRO A 28 -21.07 9.63 -9.67
CA PRO A 28 -19.73 9.07 -9.50
C PRO A 28 -19.33 8.81 -8.03
N GLN A 29 -20.11 9.28 -7.05
CA GLN A 29 -19.74 9.14 -5.63
C GLN A 29 -19.99 7.74 -5.06
N TYR A 30 -20.95 6.98 -5.60
CA TYR A 30 -21.35 5.64 -5.13
C TYR A 30 -21.51 5.61 -3.60
N SER A 31 -22.25 6.57 -3.06
CA SER A 31 -22.41 6.76 -1.63
C SER A 31 -23.52 5.87 -1.05
N PRO A 32 -23.31 5.27 0.13
CA PRO A 32 -24.39 4.62 0.86
C PRO A 32 -25.43 5.64 1.36
N ASN A 33 -26.62 5.16 1.72
CA ASN A 33 -27.66 5.98 2.33
C ASN A 33 -27.14 6.58 3.66
N SER A 34 -26.88 7.89 3.70
CA SER A 34 -26.13 8.52 4.79
C SER A 34 -26.77 8.36 6.18
N GLN A 35 -28.11 8.42 6.24
CA GLN A 35 -28.85 8.21 7.49
C GLN A 35 -28.69 6.78 8.03
N GLU A 36 -28.79 5.78 7.14
CA GLU A 36 -28.64 4.38 7.51
C GLU A 36 -27.18 4.03 7.82
N LEU A 37 -26.23 4.62 7.10
CA LEU A 37 -24.80 4.49 7.42
C LEU A 37 -24.49 5.06 8.82
N SER A 38 -25.08 6.20 9.18
CA SER A 38 -24.90 6.80 10.51
C SER A 38 -25.46 5.89 11.62
N LYS A 39 -26.62 5.25 11.37
CA LYS A 39 -27.18 4.25 12.30
C LYS A 39 -26.30 3.01 12.42
N LEU A 40 -25.79 2.49 11.30
CA LEU A 40 -24.92 1.30 11.27
C LEU A 40 -23.61 1.56 12.03
N THR A 41 -22.94 2.68 11.74
CA THR A 41 -21.67 3.06 12.38
C THR A 41 -21.87 3.32 13.88
N TYR A 42 -22.93 4.03 14.28
CA TYR A 42 -23.31 4.18 15.69
C TYR A 42 -23.57 2.83 16.37
N TYR A 43 -24.28 1.91 15.71
CA TYR A 43 -24.55 0.58 16.25
C TYR A 43 -23.26 -0.24 16.44
N ALA A 44 -22.33 -0.15 15.48
CA ALA A 44 -21.05 -0.85 15.53
C ALA A 44 -20.14 -0.29 16.64
N SER A 45 -19.98 1.04 16.72
CA SER A 45 -19.08 1.70 17.68
C SER A 45 -19.53 1.56 19.13
N ASN A 46 -20.84 1.44 19.38
CA ASN A 46 -21.39 1.21 20.73
C ASN A 46 -21.49 -0.27 21.10
N ARG A 47 -21.32 -1.19 20.14
CA ARG A 47 -21.44 -2.64 20.38
C ARG A 47 -20.31 -3.40 19.67
N PRO A 48 -19.05 -3.33 20.16
CA PRO A 48 -17.90 -3.97 19.53
C PRO A 48 -18.11 -5.47 19.24
N GLY A 49 -18.77 -6.20 20.15
CA GLY A 49 -19.11 -7.62 19.95
C GLY A 49 -20.06 -7.93 18.78
N LYS A 50 -20.56 -6.91 18.06
CA LYS A 50 -21.35 -7.06 16.82
C LYS A 50 -20.56 -6.75 15.56
N ILE A 51 -19.37 -6.14 15.66
CA ILE A 51 -18.54 -5.75 14.52
C ILE A 51 -18.22 -6.95 13.63
N ASN A 52 -17.80 -8.08 14.20
CA ASN A 52 -17.53 -9.31 13.43
C ASN A 52 -18.74 -9.72 12.57
N LYS A 53 -19.96 -9.65 13.12
CA LYS A 53 -21.18 -10.05 12.38
C LYS A 53 -21.52 -9.07 11.26
N ILE A 54 -21.29 -7.77 11.48
CA ILE A 54 -21.47 -6.73 10.46
C ILE A 54 -20.44 -6.93 9.34
N GLY A 55 -19.17 -7.13 9.70
CA GLY A 55 -18.07 -7.41 8.78
C GLY A 55 -18.35 -8.64 7.93
N SER A 56 -18.72 -9.77 8.54
CA SER A 56 -19.02 -11.00 7.80
C SER A 56 -20.20 -10.87 6.85
N GLU A 57 -21.22 -10.08 7.21
CA GLU A 57 -22.36 -9.85 6.31
C GLU A 57 -21.97 -8.98 5.11
N LEU A 58 -21.18 -7.93 5.32
CA LEU A 58 -20.60 -7.13 4.24
C LEU A 58 -19.70 -7.96 3.34
N GLU A 59 -18.85 -8.80 3.91
CA GLU A 59 -17.92 -9.66 3.18
C GLU A 59 -18.65 -10.63 2.24
N LYS A 60 -19.70 -11.31 2.72
CA LYS A 60 -20.54 -12.18 1.88
C LYS A 60 -21.07 -11.42 0.67
N ARG A 61 -21.58 -10.21 0.89
CA ARG A 61 -22.12 -9.36 -0.17
C ARG A 61 -21.02 -8.94 -1.14
N ILE A 62 -19.89 -8.44 -0.66
CA ILE A 62 -18.75 -8.03 -1.51
C ILE A 62 -18.22 -9.20 -2.35
N LYS A 63 -18.09 -10.40 -1.79
CA LYS A 63 -17.67 -11.59 -2.54
C LYS A 63 -18.60 -11.89 -3.73
N ILE A 64 -19.92 -11.81 -3.51
CA ILE A 64 -20.91 -12.03 -4.57
C ILE A 64 -20.86 -10.93 -5.63
N GLU A 65 -20.81 -9.67 -5.20
CA GLU A 65 -20.87 -8.52 -6.09
C GLU A 65 -19.56 -8.37 -6.91
N SER A 66 -18.42 -8.73 -6.34
CA SER A 66 -17.12 -8.77 -7.04
C SER A 66 -17.14 -9.76 -8.20
N ARG A 67 -17.61 -11.00 -7.99
CA ARG A 67 -17.72 -12.02 -9.04
C ARG A 67 -18.65 -11.61 -10.17
N LYS A 68 -19.75 -10.93 -9.85
CA LYS A 68 -20.69 -10.44 -10.87
C LYS A 68 -20.11 -9.23 -11.62
N ALA A 69 -19.41 -8.35 -10.93
CA ALA A 69 -18.77 -7.19 -11.54
C ALA A 69 -17.63 -7.60 -12.48
N GLU A 70 -16.86 -8.65 -12.13
CA GLU A 70 -15.83 -9.26 -12.98
C GLU A 70 -16.36 -9.66 -14.35
N VAL A 71 -17.58 -10.22 -14.42
CA VAL A 71 -18.24 -10.56 -15.69
C VAL A 71 -18.99 -9.39 -16.35
N GLY A 72 -18.70 -8.15 -15.94
CA GLY A 72 -19.20 -6.92 -16.56
C GLY A 72 -20.53 -6.39 -16.00
N ASN A 73 -21.03 -6.88 -14.87
CA ASN A 73 -22.29 -6.39 -14.30
C ASN A 73 -22.10 -5.02 -13.61
N THR A 74 -22.48 -3.96 -14.31
CA THR A 74 -22.36 -2.56 -13.84
C THR A 74 -23.11 -2.27 -12.54
N ARG A 75 -24.29 -2.88 -12.33
CA ARG A 75 -25.05 -2.75 -11.07
C ARG A 75 -24.30 -3.38 -9.91
N SER A 76 -23.69 -4.55 -10.13
CA SER A 76 -22.89 -5.22 -9.11
C SER A 76 -21.61 -4.46 -8.81
N LYS A 77 -20.99 -3.84 -9.82
CA LYS A 77 -19.88 -2.89 -9.60
C LYS A 77 -20.30 -1.71 -8.72
N ALA A 78 -21.43 -1.05 -9.01
CA ALA A 78 -21.92 0.05 -8.17
C ALA A 78 -22.19 -0.39 -6.72
N SER A 79 -22.84 -1.54 -6.56
CA SER A 79 -23.14 -2.18 -5.27
C SER A 79 -21.86 -2.53 -4.48
N LEU A 80 -20.83 -3.03 -5.17
CA LEU A 80 -19.49 -3.27 -4.61
C LEU A 80 -18.84 -1.98 -4.12
N LEU A 81 -18.84 -0.92 -4.94
CA LEU A 81 -18.25 0.39 -4.59
C LEU A 81 -18.90 0.99 -3.34
N ILE A 82 -20.23 0.87 -3.21
CA ILE A 82 -20.96 1.27 -2.00
C ILE A 82 -20.54 0.42 -0.80
N GLY A 83 -20.34 -0.88 -0.98
CA GLY A 83 -19.83 -1.77 0.07
C GLY A 83 -18.44 -1.37 0.58
N LEU A 84 -17.54 -0.99 -0.33
CA LEU A 84 -16.23 -0.44 0.04
C LEU A 84 -16.36 0.87 0.83
N ALA A 85 -17.27 1.76 0.44
CA ALA A 85 -17.53 3.01 1.17
C ALA A 85 -18.08 2.74 2.58
N ILE A 86 -18.94 1.74 2.76
CA ILE A 86 -19.43 1.32 4.09
C ILE A 86 -18.28 0.78 4.94
N PHE A 87 -17.41 -0.08 4.37
CA PHE A 87 -16.22 -0.55 5.10
C PHE A 87 -15.32 0.62 5.53
N GLN A 88 -15.06 1.58 4.64
CA GLN A 88 -14.24 2.75 4.98
C GLN A 88 -14.82 3.54 6.15
N ALA A 89 -16.14 3.77 6.15
CA ALA A 89 -16.83 4.45 7.24
C ALA A 89 -16.75 3.67 8.56
N LEU A 90 -17.00 2.35 8.52
CA LEU A 90 -16.86 1.49 9.69
C LEU A 90 -15.43 1.50 10.25
N THR A 91 -14.42 1.47 9.39
CA THR A 91 -13.01 1.54 9.81
C THR A 91 -12.67 2.85 10.51
N ASN A 92 -13.17 3.99 10.00
CA ASN A 92 -12.93 5.29 10.61
C ASN A 92 -13.67 5.45 11.96
N GLU A 93 -14.92 5.01 12.03
CA GLU A 93 -15.76 5.15 13.24
C GLU A 93 -15.40 4.12 14.32
N CYS A 94 -14.99 2.91 13.93
CA CYS A 94 -14.64 1.82 14.84
C CYS A 94 -13.12 1.64 15.00
N ARG A 95 -12.34 2.71 14.85
CA ARG A 95 -10.85 2.68 14.87
C ARG A 95 -10.22 1.97 16.08
N ARG A 96 -10.86 2.00 17.25
CA ARG A 96 -10.38 1.29 18.47
C ARG A 96 -10.55 -0.22 18.39
N ASP A 97 -11.56 -0.67 17.66
CA ASP A 97 -11.98 -2.06 17.54
C ASP A 97 -11.73 -2.58 16.10
N VAL A 98 -10.81 -1.95 15.37
CA VAL A 98 -10.53 -2.26 13.96
C VAL A 98 -10.06 -3.71 13.76
N SER A 99 -9.44 -4.32 14.78
CA SER A 99 -9.06 -5.73 14.76
C SER A 99 -10.26 -6.67 14.63
N LEU A 100 -11.42 -6.30 15.18
CA LEU A 100 -12.67 -7.06 15.03
C LEU A 100 -13.22 -6.99 13.59
N LEU A 101 -13.01 -5.88 12.90
CA LEU A 101 -13.42 -5.71 11.50
C LEU A 101 -12.40 -6.33 10.51
N SER A 102 -11.14 -6.46 10.93
CA SER A 102 -10.00 -6.76 10.05
C SER A 102 -10.15 -8.05 9.24
N PRO A 103 -10.55 -9.22 9.81
CA PRO A 103 -10.63 -10.45 9.02
C PRO A 103 -11.56 -10.31 7.79
N SER A 104 -12.78 -9.83 8.02
CA SER A 104 -13.76 -9.66 6.93
C SER A 104 -13.40 -8.53 5.98
N LEU A 105 -12.82 -7.43 6.47
CA LEU A 105 -12.37 -6.33 5.62
C LEU A 105 -11.23 -6.80 4.70
N ILE A 106 -10.19 -7.41 5.24
CA ILE A 106 -9.01 -7.85 4.49
C ILE A 106 -9.38 -8.95 3.48
N ALA A 107 -10.21 -9.92 3.86
CA ALA A 107 -10.74 -10.92 2.91
C ALA A 107 -11.55 -10.28 1.76
N SER A 108 -12.34 -9.24 2.06
CA SER A 108 -13.14 -8.51 1.06
C SER A 108 -12.26 -7.74 0.08
N LEU A 109 -11.23 -7.04 0.56
CA LEU A 109 -10.31 -6.28 -0.29
C LEU A 109 -9.47 -7.22 -1.18
N SER A 110 -8.98 -8.33 -0.62
CA SER A 110 -8.27 -9.38 -1.35
C SER A 110 -9.12 -9.93 -2.50
N THR A 111 -10.38 -10.30 -2.21
CA THR A 111 -11.32 -10.78 -3.24
C THR A 111 -11.60 -9.73 -4.31
N THR A 112 -11.77 -8.47 -3.90
CA THR A 112 -12.08 -7.36 -4.82
C THR A 112 -10.93 -7.11 -5.80
N LEU A 113 -9.69 -7.05 -5.31
CA LEU A 113 -8.50 -6.85 -6.14
C LEU A 113 -8.24 -8.02 -7.08
N ALA A 114 -8.53 -9.26 -6.65
CA ALA A 114 -8.40 -10.44 -7.50
C ALA A 114 -9.41 -10.44 -8.65
N ALA A 115 -10.65 -10.01 -8.40
CA ALA A 115 -11.72 -9.99 -9.40
C ALA A 115 -11.61 -8.82 -10.39
N LEU A 116 -11.13 -7.66 -9.93
CA LEU A 116 -11.11 -6.41 -10.72
C LEU A 116 -9.74 -5.71 -10.69
N PRO A 117 -8.64 -6.40 -11.06
CA PRO A 117 -7.28 -5.88 -10.88
C PRO A 117 -6.94 -4.67 -11.75
N SER A 118 -7.66 -4.48 -12.87
CA SER A 118 -7.40 -3.40 -13.84
C SER A 118 -8.44 -2.27 -13.81
N ASP A 119 -9.46 -2.36 -12.96
CA ASP A 119 -10.48 -1.32 -12.82
C ASP A 119 -9.98 -0.21 -11.89
N LEU A 120 -9.55 0.93 -12.46
CA LEU A 120 -8.92 2.02 -11.70
C LEU A 120 -9.83 2.59 -10.59
N GLU A 121 -11.14 2.62 -10.82
CA GLU A 121 -12.08 3.13 -9.84
C GLU A 121 -12.20 2.17 -8.65
N VAL A 122 -12.37 0.88 -8.93
CA VAL A 122 -12.48 -0.16 -7.89
C VAL A 122 -11.17 -0.30 -7.11
N THR A 123 -10.04 -0.35 -7.81
CA THR A 123 -8.72 -0.48 -7.19
C THR A 123 -8.37 0.72 -6.32
N ALA A 124 -8.71 1.95 -6.73
CA ALA A 124 -8.49 3.12 -5.90
C ALA A 124 -9.44 3.24 -4.70
N ARG A 125 -10.71 2.83 -4.84
CA ARG A 125 -11.63 2.75 -3.70
C ARG A 125 -11.16 1.68 -2.71
N THR A 126 -10.67 0.55 -3.21
CA THR A 126 -10.04 -0.50 -2.39
C THR A 126 -8.79 0.02 -1.69
N ALA A 127 -7.93 0.77 -2.40
CA ALA A 127 -6.74 1.40 -1.82
C ALA A 127 -7.09 2.39 -0.70
N ASN A 128 -8.18 3.17 -0.84
CA ASN A 128 -8.68 4.06 0.20
C ASN A 128 -9.13 3.31 1.47
N VAL A 129 -9.85 2.19 1.31
CA VAL A 129 -10.26 1.35 2.46
C VAL A 129 -9.02 0.74 3.13
N PHE A 130 -8.07 0.25 2.34
CA PHE A 130 -6.82 -0.29 2.83
C PHE A 130 -6.00 0.76 3.59
N ALA A 131 -5.88 1.98 3.07
CA ALA A 131 -5.19 3.08 3.73
C ALA A 131 -5.84 3.46 5.07
N ALA A 132 -7.18 3.47 5.12
CA ALA A 132 -7.92 3.68 6.37
C ALA A 132 -7.64 2.56 7.38
N TRP A 133 -7.65 1.30 6.95
CA TRP A 133 -7.32 0.17 7.83
C TRP A 133 -5.87 0.25 8.32
N ALA A 134 -4.93 0.49 7.42
CA ALA A 134 -3.50 0.61 7.71
C ALA A 134 -3.18 1.73 8.70
N THR A 135 -4.00 2.77 8.75
CA THR A 135 -3.86 3.90 9.68
C THR A 135 -4.11 3.49 11.14
N TYR A 136 -5.09 2.61 11.39
CA TYR A 136 -5.55 2.30 12.75
C TYR A 136 -5.17 0.91 13.25
N THR A 137 -4.82 -0.02 12.36
CA THR A 137 -4.38 -1.36 12.76
C THR A 137 -3.05 -1.31 13.52
N ASP A 138 -2.94 -2.15 14.55
CA ASP A 138 -1.70 -2.36 15.29
C ASP A 138 -0.85 -3.50 14.69
N GLY A 139 -1.40 -4.24 13.72
CA GLY A 139 -0.74 -5.39 13.10
C GLY A 139 -0.83 -6.71 13.86
N SER A 140 -1.53 -6.75 14.99
CA SER A 140 -1.50 -7.90 15.91
C SER A 140 -2.05 -9.20 15.31
N LEU A 141 -2.85 -9.12 14.25
CA LEU A 141 -3.34 -10.28 13.50
C LEU A 141 -2.34 -10.81 12.45
N ILE A 142 -1.41 -9.98 11.99
CA ILE A 142 -0.45 -10.38 10.95
C ILE A 142 0.57 -11.34 11.55
N GLY A 143 0.73 -12.51 10.93
CA GLY A 143 1.57 -13.61 11.40
C GLY A 143 0.96 -14.47 12.52
N VAL A 144 -0.22 -14.10 13.04
CA VAL A 144 -0.96 -14.87 14.06
C VAL A 144 -2.16 -15.58 13.43
N ASP A 145 -2.96 -14.86 12.65
CA ASP A 145 -4.06 -15.42 11.89
C ASP A 145 -3.61 -15.68 10.45
N SER A 146 -3.57 -16.94 10.03
CA SER A 146 -3.05 -17.33 8.72
C SER A 146 -3.89 -16.79 7.57
N GLU A 147 -5.23 -16.78 7.71
CA GLU A 147 -6.12 -16.30 6.65
C GLU A 147 -6.00 -14.78 6.48
N VAL A 148 -5.96 -14.03 7.59
CA VAL A 148 -5.72 -12.58 7.52
C VAL A 148 -4.34 -12.29 6.93
N THR A 149 -3.32 -13.04 7.32
CA THR A 149 -1.94 -12.86 6.84
C THR A 149 -1.83 -13.11 5.34
N GLU A 150 -2.39 -14.22 4.85
CA GLU A 150 -2.36 -14.57 3.43
C GLU A 150 -3.11 -13.54 2.58
N ASN A 151 -4.31 -13.14 3.01
CA ASN A 151 -5.09 -12.11 2.32
C ASN A 151 -4.39 -10.76 2.32
N TYR A 152 -3.77 -10.36 3.45
CA TYR A 152 -3.01 -9.12 3.53
C TYR A 152 -1.79 -9.13 2.58
N LEU A 153 -1.02 -10.22 2.55
CA LEU A 153 0.09 -10.35 1.60
C LEU A 153 -0.39 -10.38 0.15
N SER A 154 -1.55 -10.98 -0.14
CA SER A 154 -2.19 -10.94 -1.47
C SER A 154 -2.52 -9.50 -1.89
N ILE A 155 -3.10 -8.71 -0.98
CA ILE A 155 -3.37 -7.28 -1.21
C ILE A 155 -2.10 -6.51 -1.51
N LEU A 156 -1.03 -6.70 -0.72
CA LEU A 156 0.26 -6.04 -0.97
C LEU A 156 0.80 -6.39 -2.36
N ARG A 157 0.70 -7.67 -2.78
CA ARG A 157 1.14 -8.10 -4.12
C ARG A 157 0.30 -7.47 -5.23
N ALA A 158 -1.02 -7.37 -5.05
CA ALA A 158 -1.90 -6.73 -6.02
C ALA A 158 -1.58 -5.23 -6.17
N PHE A 159 -1.35 -4.51 -5.07
CA PHE A 159 -0.90 -3.11 -5.13
C PHE A 159 0.52 -2.96 -5.69
N ALA A 160 1.42 -3.91 -5.43
CA ALA A 160 2.74 -3.93 -6.05
C ALA A 160 2.68 -4.15 -7.56
N ALA A 161 1.77 -4.99 -8.04
CA ALA A 161 1.52 -5.17 -9.47
C ALA A 161 1.00 -3.88 -10.12
N LEU A 162 0.06 -3.17 -9.48
CA LEU A 162 -0.39 -1.85 -9.93
C LEU A 162 0.75 -0.82 -9.92
N GLY A 163 1.55 -0.79 -8.85
CA GLY A 163 2.74 0.06 -8.70
C GLY A 163 3.83 -0.20 -9.75
N SER A 164 3.84 -1.39 -10.33
CA SER A 164 4.78 -1.83 -11.36
C SER A 164 4.14 -1.89 -12.76
N ALA A 165 2.90 -1.40 -12.91
CA ALA A 165 2.15 -1.55 -14.14
C ALA A 165 2.94 -1.01 -15.34
N GLU A 166 3.03 -1.80 -16.41
CA GLU A 166 3.52 -1.38 -17.71
C GLU A 166 2.40 -1.55 -18.73
N THR A 167 2.25 -0.58 -19.62
CA THR A 167 1.29 -0.65 -20.72
C THR A 167 2.05 -0.98 -22.00
N LYS A 168 1.56 -1.95 -22.77
CA LYS A 168 2.08 -2.22 -24.12
C LYS A 168 1.76 -1.08 -25.08
N ASP A 169 0.67 -0.37 -24.82
CA ASP A 169 0.22 0.79 -25.56
C ASP A 169 0.81 2.09 -24.99
N LYS A 170 0.77 3.17 -25.78
CA LYS A 170 1.20 4.52 -25.41
C LYS A 170 0.31 5.20 -24.36
N ASP A 171 -0.55 4.46 -23.66
CA ASP A 171 -1.41 4.98 -22.59
C ASP A 171 -0.61 5.19 -21.30
N HIS A 172 0.27 6.20 -21.36
CA HIS A 172 1.08 6.63 -20.24
C HIS A 172 0.23 7.12 -19.08
N GLU A 173 -0.97 7.64 -19.34
CA GLU A 173 -1.87 8.12 -18.31
C GLU A 173 -2.46 6.97 -17.49
N PHE A 174 -3.04 5.95 -18.13
CA PHE A 174 -3.53 4.76 -17.43
C PHE A 174 -2.41 4.10 -16.62
N ARG A 175 -1.22 3.97 -17.23
CA ARG A 175 -0.04 3.43 -16.56
C ARG A 175 0.29 4.22 -15.30
N ASN A 176 0.45 5.53 -15.41
CA ASN A 176 0.85 6.36 -14.28
C ASN A 176 -0.25 6.41 -13.20
N ARG A 177 -1.54 6.47 -13.57
CA ARG A 177 -2.67 6.38 -12.63
C ARG A 177 -2.64 5.06 -11.85
N SER A 178 -2.45 3.93 -12.55
CA SER A 178 -2.32 2.61 -11.93
C SER A 178 -1.17 2.60 -10.91
N ARG A 179 0.00 3.12 -11.31
CA ARG A 179 1.18 3.18 -10.45
C ARG A 179 0.95 4.01 -9.21
N ILE A 180 0.37 5.20 -9.34
CA ILE A 180 0.07 6.09 -8.20
C ILE A 180 -0.89 5.41 -7.21
N ILE A 181 -1.92 4.72 -7.69
CA ILE A 181 -2.85 3.98 -6.81
C ILE A 181 -2.09 2.92 -6.01
N GLY A 182 -1.33 2.06 -6.69
CA GLY A 182 -0.53 1.01 -6.06
C GLY A 182 0.48 1.56 -5.06
N LEU A 183 1.25 2.58 -5.46
CA LEU A 183 2.27 3.22 -4.62
C LEU A 183 1.67 3.90 -3.40
N SER A 184 0.50 4.55 -3.52
CA SER A 184 -0.17 5.21 -2.40
C SER A 184 -0.69 4.20 -1.38
N ALA A 185 -1.19 3.05 -1.83
CA ALA A 185 -1.58 1.96 -0.95
C ALA A 185 -0.37 1.37 -0.21
N LEU A 186 0.74 1.09 -0.93
CA LEU A 186 1.97 0.58 -0.32
C LEU A 186 2.61 1.58 0.64
N ALA A 187 2.55 2.89 0.34
CA ALA A 187 2.95 3.93 1.27
C ALA A 187 2.15 3.86 2.58
N SER A 188 0.85 3.57 2.50
CA SER A 188 0.02 3.39 3.68
C SER A 188 0.45 2.17 4.51
N ALA A 189 0.87 1.07 3.87
CA ALA A 189 1.45 -0.08 4.56
C ALA A 189 2.78 0.26 5.24
N VAL A 190 3.66 1.01 4.56
CA VAL A 190 4.97 1.45 5.11
C VAL A 190 4.83 2.33 6.34
N ASN A 191 3.80 3.17 6.39
CA ASN A 191 3.51 4.05 7.53
C ASN A 191 2.67 3.37 8.62
N SER A 192 2.19 2.14 8.38
CA SER A 192 1.41 1.38 9.35
C SER A 192 2.29 0.69 10.38
N GLU A 193 1.77 0.52 11.60
CA GLU A 193 2.41 -0.34 12.60
C GLU A 193 2.43 -1.81 12.15
N ALA A 194 1.49 -2.22 11.28
CA ALA A 194 1.38 -3.60 10.81
C ALA A 194 2.63 -4.13 10.10
N LEU A 195 3.34 -3.27 9.36
CA LEU A 195 4.58 -3.67 8.71
C LEU A 195 5.63 -4.15 9.71
N TYR A 196 5.71 -3.50 10.88
CA TYR A 196 6.79 -3.68 11.85
C TYR A 196 6.42 -4.61 13.00
N HIS A 197 5.15 -4.98 13.14
CA HIS A 197 4.66 -5.84 14.22
C HIS A 197 5.22 -7.27 14.12
N ALA A 198 5.01 -7.92 12.98
CA ALA A 198 5.39 -9.32 12.78
C ALA A 198 6.79 -9.43 12.15
N SER A 199 7.83 -9.52 13.00
CA SER A 199 9.23 -9.61 12.57
C SER A 199 9.47 -10.74 11.55
N SER A 200 8.84 -11.91 11.74
CA SER A 200 8.93 -13.06 10.83
C SER A 200 8.43 -12.77 9.41
N HIS A 201 7.55 -11.79 9.24
CA HIS A 201 6.96 -11.42 7.95
C HIS A 201 7.52 -10.11 7.40
N PHE A 202 8.38 -9.41 8.14
CA PHE A 202 8.93 -8.11 7.76
C PHE A 202 9.65 -8.19 6.40
N LYS A 203 10.56 -9.17 6.22
CA LYS A 203 11.31 -9.35 4.96
C LYS A 203 10.36 -9.53 3.78
N ILE A 204 9.38 -10.44 3.89
CA ILE A 204 8.44 -10.75 2.79
C ILE A 204 7.63 -9.51 2.41
N GLN A 205 7.10 -8.76 3.39
CA GLN A 205 6.36 -7.53 3.15
C GLN A 205 7.22 -6.48 2.44
N VAL A 206 8.43 -6.25 2.93
CA VAL A 206 9.36 -5.28 2.34
C VAL A 206 9.78 -5.69 0.93
N SER A 207 10.05 -6.97 0.68
CA SER A 207 10.36 -7.47 -0.67
C SER A 207 9.24 -7.15 -1.67
N ILE A 208 7.98 -7.32 -1.27
CA ILE A 208 6.81 -6.98 -2.10
C ILE A 208 6.72 -5.46 -2.32
N ILE A 209 6.89 -4.66 -1.26
CA ILE A 209 6.80 -3.20 -1.32
C ILE A 209 7.91 -2.58 -2.17
N LEU A 210 9.15 -3.07 -2.05
CA LEU A 210 10.31 -2.51 -2.75
C LEU A 210 10.25 -2.70 -4.26
N ARG A 211 9.62 -3.79 -4.73
CA ARG A 211 9.59 -4.13 -6.16
C ARG A 211 9.11 -2.98 -7.06
N PRO A 212 7.90 -2.41 -6.89
CA PRO A 212 7.44 -1.27 -7.70
C PRO A 212 8.30 -0.02 -7.55
N LEU A 213 8.92 0.17 -6.38
CA LEU A 213 9.83 1.31 -6.17
C LEU A 213 11.05 1.14 -7.07
N LEU A 214 11.69 -0.03 -7.04
CA LEU A 214 12.90 -0.30 -7.81
C LEU A 214 12.64 -0.35 -9.32
N VAL A 215 11.51 -0.90 -9.76
CA VAL A 215 11.09 -0.83 -11.17
C VAL A 215 11.05 0.62 -11.67
N THR A 216 10.60 1.55 -10.83
CA THR A 216 10.55 2.97 -11.22
C THR A 216 11.93 3.63 -11.10
N LEU A 217 12.62 3.44 -9.98
CA LEU A 217 13.86 4.17 -9.66
C LEU A 217 15.04 3.70 -10.53
N MET A 218 15.15 2.41 -10.84
CA MET A 218 16.26 1.86 -11.63
C MET A 218 16.22 2.24 -13.11
N TYR A 219 15.07 2.71 -13.60
CA TYR A 219 14.87 3.13 -14.99
C TYR A 219 14.65 4.64 -15.15
N ALA A 220 14.70 5.39 -14.04
CA ALA A 220 14.66 6.84 -14.07
C ALA A 220 16.06 7.43 -14.32
N ASP A 221 16.08 8.60 -14.94
CA ASP A 221 17.30 9.39 -15.08
C ASP A 221 17.78 9.90 -13.72
N VAL A 222 19.08 9.79 -13.44
CA VAL A 222 19.67 10.14 -12.13
C VAL A 222 19.51 11.63 -11.81
N THR A 223 19.53 12.52 -12.81
CA THR A 223 19.32 13.96 -12.59
C THR A 223 17.89 14.25 -12.15
N VAL A 224 16.92 13.54 -12.73
CA VAL A 224 15.51 13.61 -12.32
C VAL A 224 15.34 13.05 -10.90
N LEU A 225 15.97 11.91 -10.61
CA LEU A 225 15.96 11.32 -9.27
C LEU A 225 16.49 12.30 -8.21
N GLU A 226 17.61 12.97 -8.49
CA GLU A 226 18.19 13.95 -7.58
C GLU A 226 17.27 15.15 -7.36
N GLN A 227 16.74 15.74 -8.44
CA GLN A 227 15.81 16.87 -8.38
C GLN A 227 14.52 16.53 -7.61
N GLN A 228 13.97 15.32 -7.79
CA GLN A 228 12.79 14.89 -7.06
C GLN A 228 13.12 14.60 -5.59
N SER A 229 14.32 14.08 -5.28
CA SER A 229 14.73 13.78 -3.91
C SER A 229 14.87 15.02 -3.03
N THR A 230 15.37 16.14 -3.58
CA THR A 230 15.45 17.42 -2.87
C THR A 230 14.05 17.97 -2.58
N THR A 231 13.16 17.91 -3.57
CA THR A 231 11.76 18.31 -3.42
C THR A 231 11.04 17.51 -2.32
N VAL A 232 11.29 16.21 -2.26
CA VAL A 232 10.73 15.33 -1.22
C VAL A 232 11.28 15.68 0.16
N LYS A 233 12.58 15.96 0.29
CA LYS A 233 13.21 16.37 1.55
C LYS A 233 12.57 17.63 2.14
N ASP A 234 12.23 18.60 1.31
CA ASP A 234 11.58 19.84 1.77
C ASP A 234 10.11 19.65 2.12
N LYS A 235 9.39 18.76 1.43
CA LYS A 235 8.00 18.39 1.78
C LYS A 235 7.91 17.54 3.04
N ILE A 236 8.88 16.67 3.33
CA ILE A 236 8.91 15.86 4.56
C ILE A 236 9.10 16.75 5.80
N LYS A 237 9.82 17.88 5.68
CA LYS A 237 9.89 18.89 6.74
C LYS A 237 8.54 19.58 7.01
N SER A 238 7.54 19.44 6.13
CA SER A 238 6.17 19.86 6.43
C SER A 238 5.52 18.85 7.39
N THR A 239 4.96 19.38 8.47
CA THR A 239 4.57 18.73 9.74
C THR A 239 3.64 17.52 9.63
N TYR A 240 3.03 17.25 8.47
CA TYR A 240 1.98 16.24 8.33
C TYR A 240 2.45 14.79 8.15
N LEU A 241 3.61 14.55 7.52
CA LEU A 241 4.10 13.17 7.26
C LEU A 241 5.15 12.71 8.26
N ALA A 242 6.07 13.60 8.68
CA ALA A 242 7.11 13.26 9.65
C ALA A 242 6.54 12.84 11.02
N GLU A 243 5.35 13.35 11.38
CA GLU A 243 4.71 13.07 12.67
C GLU A 243 3.72 11.91 12.65
N PHE A 244 3.41 11.31 11.48
CA PHE A 244 2.28 10.39 11.36
C PHE A 244 2.38 9.19 12.33
N ARG A 245 3.57 8.59 12.46
CA ARG A 245 3.81 7.50 13.43
C ARG A 245 4.06 8.00 14.86
N THR A 246 4.53 9.24 15.03
CA THR A 246 4.75 9.84 16.36
C THR A 246 3.44 10.14 17.06
N ARG A 247 2.35 10.33 16.31
CA ARG A 247 1.01 10.55 16.87
C ARG A 247 0.37 9.21 17.28
N PRO A 248 -0.38 9.19 18.39
CA PRO A 248 -1.22 8.06 18.75
C PRO A 248 -2.15 7.69 17.58
N ALA A 249 -2.41 6.39 17.35
CA ALA A 249 -3.26 5.92 16.26
C ALA A 249 -4.64 6.59 16.21
N MET A 250 -5.16 7.01 17.37
CA MET A 250 -6.44 7.70 17.51
C MET A 250 -6.45 9.15 17.02
N GLU A 251 -5.29 9.78 16.84
CA GLU A 251 -5.17 11.14 16.32
C GLU A 251 -4.80 11.17 14.84
N ARG A 252 -4.40 10.01 14.29
CA ARG A 252 -4.09 9.86 12.87
C ARG A 252 -5.37 9.99 12.05
N ARG A 253 -5.22 10.54 10.85
CA ARG A 253 -6.28 10.58 9.83
C ARG A 253 -5.77 9.86 8.60
N ALA A 254 -6.57 8.93 8.10
CA ALA A 254 -6.25 8.22 6.88
C ALA A 254 -6.14 9.20 5.70
N ALA A 255 -5.06 9.09 4.94
CA ALA A 255 -4.94 9.84 3.68
C ALA A 255 -5.98 9.33 2.68
N SER A 256 -6.62 10.25 1.96
CA SER A 256 -7.48 9.88 0.83
C SER A 256 -6.63 9.78 -0.43
N ILE A 257 -6.73 8.64 -1.11
CA ILE A 257 -6.13 8.38 -2.41
C ILE A 257 -7.14 8.87 -3.45
N HIS A 258 -6.90 10.06 -3.98
CA HIS A 258 -7.73 10.63 -5.03
C HIS A 258 -7.35 10.00 -6.37
N VAL A 259 -8.33 9.36 -7.03
CA VAL A 259 -8.19 9.08 -8.47
C VAL A 259 -8.32 10.40 -9.18
N HIS A 260 -7.35 10.68 -10.03
CA HIS A 260 -7.40 11.81 -10.94
C HIS A 260 -8.74 11.84 -11.70
N VAL A 261 -9.43 12.98 -11.68
CA VAL A 261 -10.75 13.13 -12.32
C VAL A 261 -10.54 13.32 -13.83
N ASP A 262 -11.33 12.64 -14.66
CA ASP A 262 -11.25 12.78 -16.11
C ASP A 262 -11.48 14.24 -16.54
N GLY A 263 -10.52 14.81 -17.28
CA GLY A 263 -10.56 16.21 -17.76
C GLY A 263 -9.38 17.07 -17.32
N GLU A 264 -8.64 16.69 -16.27
CA GLU A 264 -7.36 17.28 -15.90
C GLU A 264 -6.19 16.49 -16.53
N THR A 265 -4.99 17.09 -16.67
CA THR A 265 -3.80 16.34 -17.13
C THR A 265 -3.44 15.24 -16.13
N GLY A 266 -3.46 13.97 -16.57
CA GLY A 266 -3.15 12.83 -15.71
C GLY A 266 -1.76 12.88 -15.07
N PRO A 267 -1.50 12.03 -14.07
CA PRO A 267 -0.25 12.06 -13.30
C PRO A 267 0.97 11.87 -14.22
N ALA A 268 1.98 12.70 -14.01
CA ALA A 268 3.24 12.61 -14.74
C ALA A 268 4.13 11.52 -14.14
N ILE A 269 5.13 11.07 -14.91
CA ILE A 269 6.11 10.10 -14.40
C ILE A 269 6.89 10.65 -13.20
N THR A 270 7.08 11.97 -13.12
CA THR A 270 7.69 12.64 -11.97
C THR A 270 6.87 12.50 -10.70
N ASP A 271 5.53 12.43 -10.80
CA ASP A 271 4.67 12.18 -9.64
C ASP A 271 4.86 10.75 -9.12
N VAL A 272 4.99 9.78 -10.03
CA VAL A 272 5.30 8.38 -9.70
C VAL A 272 6.64 8.27 -9.01
N ILE A 273 7.69 8.89 -9.57
CA ILE A 273 9.04 8.93 -8.97
C ILE A 273 8.96 9.57 -7.57
N SER A 274 8.32 10.73 -7.44
CA SER A 274 8.10 11.41 -6.15
C SER A 274 7.41 10.51 -5.13
N GLY A 275 6.41 9.73 -5.54
CA GLY A 275 5.73 8.74 -4.71
C GLY A 275 6.69 7.65 -4.24
N CYS A 276 7.49 7.09 -5.15
CA CYS A 276 8.48 6.06 -4.81
C CYS A 276 9.52 6.54 -3.79
N LEU A 277 10.04 7.76 -4.00
CA LEU A 277 11.04 8.36 -3.12
C LEU A 277 10.49 8.60 -1.71
N ARG A 278 9.25 9.09 -1.58
CA ARG A 278 8.59 9.29 -0.28
C ARG A 278 8.40 7.96 0.46
N THR A 279 7.95 6.92 -0.25
CA THR A 279 7.74 5.60 0.34
C THR A 279 9.06 4.98 0.80
N LEU A 280 10.10 5.04 -0.03
CA LEU A 280 11.43 4.52 0.32
C LEU A 280 12.05 5.30 1.50
N SER A 281 11.94 6.62 1.49
CA SER A 281 12.45 7.48 2.56
C SER A 281 11.76 7.17 3.90
N SER A 282 10.42 7.07 3.91
CA SER A 282 9.66 6.70 5.12
C SER A 282 10.08 5.31 5.65
N LEU A 283 10.21 4.31 4.78
CA LEU A 283 10.64 2.96 5.16
C LEU A 283 12.00 2.98 5.87
N LEU A 284 12.97 3.73 5.34
CA LEU A 284 14.34 3.81 5.88
C LEU A 284 14.42 4.65 7.16
N GLN A 285 13.65 5.73 7.25
CA GLN A 285 13.60 6.59 8.44
C GLN A 285 13.01 5.89 9.66
N HIS A 286 12.21 4.83 9.46
CA HIS A 286 11.57 4.08 10.53
C HIS A 286 12.24 2.74 10.85
N ALA A 287 13.22 2.32 10.05
CA ALA A 287 13.90 1.04 10.24
C ALA A 287 14.92 1.09 11.39
N ASN A 288 14.88 0.08 12.25
CA ASN A 288 15.99 -0.22 13.17
C ASN A 288 17.12 -0.98 12.45
N GLY A 289 18.26 -1.20 13.11
CA GLY A 289 19.42 -1.86 12.49
C GLY A 289 19.14 -3.27 11.93
N TRP A 290 18.30 -4.08 12.59
CA TRP A 290 17.91 -5.40 12.08
C TRP A 290 17.00 -5.28 10.85
N GLN A 291 15.98 -4.41 10.93
CA GLN A 291 15.07 -4.12 9.83
C GLN A 291 15.80 -3.57 8.61
N LEU A 292 16.77 -2.68 8.82
CA LEU A 292 17.63 -2.15 7.77
C LEU A 292 18.41 -3.26 7.06
N GLY A 293 18.95 -4.23 7.80
CA GLY A 293 19.58 -5.42 7.21
C GLY A 293 18.60 -6.21 6.31
N GLN A 294 17.36 -6.40 6.76
CA GLN A 294 16.33 -7.07 5.95
C GLN A 294 15.91 -6.25 4.73
N ILE A 295 15.82 -4.91 4.84
CA ILE A 295 15.55 -4.01 3.72
C ILE A 295 16.64 -4.10 2.67
N ILE A 296 17.92 -4.04 3.08
CA ILE A 296 19.07 -4.13 2.15
C ILE A 296 19.08 -5.50 1.46
N ARG A 297 18.80 -6.59 2.20
CA ARG A 297 18.70 -7.92 1.58
C ARG A 297 17.56 -8.00 0.58
N ALA A 298 16.37 -7.53 0.94
CA ALA A 298 15.21 -7.50 0.06
C ALA A 298 15.45 -6.62 -1.19
N LEU A 299 16.21 -5.55 -1.05
CA LEU A 299 16.63 -4.68 -2.14
C LEU A 299 17.58 -5.41 -3.09
N ALA A 300 18.59 -6.10 -2.56
CA ALA A 300 19.51 -6.90 -3.36
C ALA A 300 18.77 -8.01 -4.12
N ASP A 301 17.91 -8.78 -3.44
CA ASP A 301 17.10 -9.84 -4.04
C ASP A 301 16.22 -9.28 -5.20
N ASN A 302 15.66 -8.06 -5.06
CA ASN A 302 14.91 -7.41 -6.14
C ASN A 302 15.79 -6.88 -7.28
N LEU A 303 16.99 -6.37 -6.98
CA LEU A 303 17.93 -5.92 -8.01
C LEU A 303 18.40 -7.10 -8.87
N ASP A 304 18.57 -8.29 -8.28
CA ASP A 304 18.86 -9.51 -9.02
C ASP A 304 17.72 -9.83 -10.01
N GLU A 305 16.48 -9.88 -9.53
CA GLU A 305 15.30 -10.18 -10.35
C GLU A 305 15.09 -9.16 -11.49
N LEU A 306 15.39 -7.88 -11.23
CA LEU A 306 15.22 -6.79 -12.20
C LEU A 306 16.44 -6.57 -13.11
N LYS A 307 17.53 -7.33 -12.93
CA LYS A 307 18.85 -7.02 -13.52
C LYS A 307 19.30 -5.58 -13.22
N GLY A 308 18.89 -5.05 -12.08
CA GLY A 308 19.17 -3.68 -11.66
C GLY A 308 20.66 -3.43 -11.45
N TRP A 309 21.46 -4.46 -11.14
CA TRP A 309 22.91 -4.34 -10.98
C TRP A 309 23.66 -3.86 -12.23
N GLU A 310 23.08 -3.96 -13.42
CA GLU A 310 23.66 -3.42 -14.66
C GLU A 310 23.58 -1.88 -14.71
N ARG A 311 22.72 -1.27 -13.88
CA ARG A 311 22.47 0.18 -13.81
C ARG A 311 23.36 0.84 -12.76
N LEU A 312 24.65 0.92 -13.05
CA LEU A 312 25.68 1.36 -12.10
C LEU A 312 25.37 2.73 -11.47
N ASP A 313 24.97 3.72 -12.27
CA ASP A 313 24.72 5.08 -11.77
C ASP A 313 23.51 5.13 -10.83
N GLN A 314 22.43 4.42 -11.16
CA GLN A 314 21.25 4.29 -10.31
C GLN A 314 21.59 3.53 -9.01
N CYS A 315 22.40 2.47 -9.08
CA CYS A 315 22.89 1.75 -7.89
C CYS A 315 23.66 2.69 -6.96
N ARG A 316 24.62 3.47 -7.49
CA ARG A 316 25.41 4.45 -6.70
C ARG A 316 24.52 5.50 -6.05
N TRP A 317 23.60 6.07 -6.82
CA TRP A 317 22.65 7.06 -6.33
C TRP A 317 21.77 6.47 -5.21
N LEU A 318 21.24 5.27 -5.42
CA LEU A 318 20.39 4.57 -4.47
C LEU A 318 21.13 4.26 -3.16
N ALA A 319 22.39 3.81 -3.23
CA ALA A 319 23.23 3.59 -2.05
C ALA A 319 23.43 4.86 -1.22
N GLY A 320 23.69 5.99 -1.90
CA GLY A 320 23.81 7.29 -1.25
C GLY A 320 22.54 7.68 -0.50
N LYS A 321 21.37 7.56 -1.15
CA LYS A 321 20.08 7.91 -0.51
C LYS A 321 19.67 6.94 0.59
N ILE A 322 19.99 5.64 0.47
CA ILE A 322 19.76 4.67 1.56
C ILE A 322 20.55 5.08 2.79
N CYS A 323 21.83 5.42 2.64
CA CYS A 323 22.65 5.88 3.76
C CYS A 323 22.15 7.23 4.32
N GLU A 324 21.81 8.19 3.45
CA GLU A 324 21.30 9.51 3.85
C GLU A 324 19.99 9.40 4.67
N TRP A 325 19.03 8.61 4.21
CA TRP A 325 17.69 8.53 4.82
C TRP A 325 17.58 7.54 5.98
N THR A 326 18.55 6.66 6.14
CA THR A 326 18.65 5.80 7.31
C THR A 326 18.92 6.64 8.56
N GLN A 327 18.29 6.27 9.68
CA GLN A 327 18.54 6.90 10.97
C GLN A 327 20.04 6.90 11.30
N TYR A 328 20.56 8.03 11.77
CA TYR A 328 22.01 8.25 11.99
C TYR A 328 22.70 7.08 12.71
N GLN A 329 22.10 6.61 13.81
CA GLN A 329 22.63 5.53 14.64
C GLN A 329 22.75 4.16 13.93
N TYR A 330 22.06 3.95 12.81
CA TYR A 330 22.09 2.70 12.04
C TYR A 330 22.78 2.83 10.68
N ARG A 331 23.25 4.04 10.29
CA ARG A 331 23.89 4.27 8.99
C ARG A 331 25.11 3.38 8.74
N TYR A 332 25.85 3.02 9.78
CA TYR A 332 27.01 2.12 9.68
C TYR A 332 26.65 0.77 9.06
N ALA A 333 25.41 0.29 9.24
CA ALA A 333 25.00 -1.02 8.74
C ALA A 333 24.90 -1.04 7.21
N VAL A 334 24.70 0.11 6.54
CA VAL A 334 24.58 0.17 5.08
C VAL A 334 25.87 -0.29 4.39
N PRO A 335 27.04 0.35 4.60
CA PRO A 335 28.29 -0.13 4.00
C PRO A 335 28.69 -1.51 4.51
N THR A 336 28.42 -1.86 5.77
CA THR A 336 28.67 -3.21 6.30
C THR A 336 27.94 -4.27 5.48
N ARG A 337 26.63 -4.12 5.23
CA ARG A 337 25.85 -5.08 4.44
C ARG A 337 26.27 -5.17 2.98
N LEU A 338 26.66 -4.05 2.38
CA LEU A 338 27.18 -4.05 1.00
C LEU A 338 28.49 -4.84 0.88
N VAL A 339 29.39 -4.67 1.86
CA VAL A 339 30.65 -5.42 1.91
C VAL A 339 30.41 -6.90 2.21
N GLU A 340 29.53 -7.23 3.16
CA GLU A 340 29.13 -8.62 3.42
C GLU A 340 28.60 -9.30 2.15
N HIS A 341 27.71 -8.63 1.41
CA HIS A 341 27.17 -9.18 0.16
C HIS A 341 28.24 -9.33 -0.93
N LEU A 342 29.21 -8.39 -1.00
CA LEU A 342 30.33 -8.52 -1.91
C LEU A 342 31.18 -9.77 -1.57
N LEU A 343 31.44 -10.02 -0.28
CA LEU A 343 32.17 -11.19 0.20
C LEU A 343 31.42 -12.51 -0.08
N GLU A 344 30.08 -12.52 0.02
CA GLU A 344 29.26 -13.68 -0.36
C GLU A 344 29.46 -14.08 -1.83
N SER A 345 29.86 -13.14 -2.69
CA SER A 345 30.08 -13.35 -4.13
C SER A 345 31.56 -13.54 -4.52
N GLN A 346 32.48 -13.70 -3.57
CA GLN A 346 33.93 -13.67 -3.83
C GLN A 346 34.45 -14.78 -4.75
N ASP A 347 33.76 -15.92 -4.82
CA ASP A 347 34.19 -17.10 -5.58
C ASP A 347 33.85 -17.03 -7.08
N ALA A 348 33.29 -15.90 -7.55
CA ALA A 348 32.96 -15.72 -8.96
C ALA A 348 34.24 -15.68 -9.83
N THR A 349 34.23 -16.43 -10.93
CA THR A 349 35.39 -16.58 -11.84
C THR A 349 35.69 -15.31 -12.66
N SER A 350 34.76 -14.37 -12.71
CA SER A 350 34.89 -13.09 -13.40
C SER A 350 34.09 -12.01 -12.70
N THR A 351 34.50 -10.75 -12.87
CA THR A 351 33.82 -9.61 -12.24
C THR A 351 32.40 -9.47 -12.79
N THR A 352 31.41 -9.66 -11.93
CA THR A 352 29.99 -9.52 -12.30
C THR A 352 29.50 -8.08 -12.19
N ALA A 353 28.36 -7.78 -12.81
CA ALA A 353 27.68 -6.49 -12.66
C ALA A 353 27.31 -6.23 -11.19
N LEU A 354 26.92 -7.27 -10.45
CA LEU A 354 26.67 -7.23 -9.00
C LEU A 354 27.92 -6.78 -8.23
N GLN A 355 29.06 -7.43 -8.45
CA GLN A 355 30.31 -7.08 -7.75
C GLN A 355 30.75 -5.65 -8.06
N SER A 356 30.68 -5.25 -9.34
CA SER A 356 31.03 -3.90 -9.78
C SER A 356 30.12 -2.85 -9.14
N SER A 357 28.82 -3.11 -9.11
CA SER A 357 27.83 -2.21 -8.50
C SER A 357 28.00 -2.13 -6.99
N LEU A 358 28.15 -3.24 -6.28
CA LEU A 358 28.36 -3.25 -4.82
C LEU A 358 29.64 -2.48 -4.44
N ALA A 359 30.74 -2.68 -5.16
CA ALA A 359 31.98 -1.94 -4.92
C ALA A 359 31.80 -0.44 -5.16
N ALA A 360 31.10 -0.04 -6.23
CA ALA A 360 30.83 1.36 -6.54
C ALA A 360 29.86 1.99 -5.52
N MET A 361 28.86 1.26 -5.06
CA MET A 361 27.93 1.68 -4.00
C MET A 361 28.67 1.94 -2.69
N ALA A 362 29.50 0.99 -2.24
CA ALA A 362 30.30 1.14 -1.03
C ALA A 362 31.28 2.33 -1.15
N THR A 363 31.98 2.45 -2.28
CA THR A 363 32.88 3.59 -2.55
C THR A 363 32.13 4.91 -2.49
N THR A 364 30.93 4.99 -3.06
CA THR A 364 30.10 6.20 -3.04
C THR A 364 29.74 6.60 -1.60
N ILE A 365 29.41 5.66 -0.73
CA ILE A 365 29.12 5.93 0.69
C ILE A 365 30.38 6.44 1.43
N PHE A 366 31.54 5.82 1.22
CA PHE A 366 32.76 6.21 1.94
C PHE A 366 33.40 7.52 1.44
N THR A 367 33.09 7.94 0.21
CA THR A 367 33.66 9.16 -0.39
C THR A 367 32.70 10.36 -0.34
N SER A 368 31.42 10.14 -0.03
CA SER A 368 30.44 11.22 0.11
C SER A 368 30.52 11.87 1.49
N GLN A 369 30.35 13.19 1.53
CA GLN A 369 30.15 13.93 2.77
C GLN A 369 28.67 13.77 3.19
N LEU A 370 28.35 12.69 3.92
CA LEU A 370 26.99 12.32 4.35
C LEU A 370 26.58 12.84 5.73
#